data_AF-A0A4Y2VKG8-F1
#
_entry.id   AF-A0A4Y2VKG8-F1
#
_cell.length_a   1.000
_cell.length_b   1.000
_cell.length_c   1.000
_cell.angle_alpha   90.00
_cell.angle_beta   90.00
_cell.angle_gamma   90.00
#
_symmetry.space_group_name_H-M   'P 1'
#
loop_
_entity.id
_entity.type
_entity.pdbx_description
1 polymer ?
#
loop_
_entity_poly.entity_id
_entity_poly.type
_entity_poly.pdbx_seq_one_letter_code
_entity_poly.pdbx_strand_id
1 'polypeptide(L)'
;MHHRLIGSQTLTCMEDGNWSGELPLCDKLASCPDPGNVQFADRLIPPDAVRLGGHFIQDSRIEYKCQPGYEQLGTDTILCLYDGTWSDNLPSCIKVSTIVPDCNTKGSEIVNNEGVSVRIICPPECVDQDFNVWGTSIYRQNSSVCQAAIHSAKITNSGGQVAVINNGPYSHFTGSYSNNIESESYDGRDLSFRFDRMPPISRSGNSK
;
A
#
# COMPACT_ATOMS: atom_id res chain seq x y z
N MET A 1 0.42 32.38 10.62
CA MET A 1 1.43 32.15 9.57
C MET A 1 2.76 31.88 10.27
N HIS A 2 3.40 30.73 10.04
CA HIS A 2 4.68 30.39 10.70
C HIS A 2 5.84 30.85 9.83
N HIS A 3 6.74 31.60 10.44
CA HIS A 3 7.92 32.17 9.80
C HIS A 3 9.13 31.81 10.63
N ARG A 4 10.27 31.61 9.95
CA ARG A 4 11.56 31.51 10.59
C ARG A 4 12.19 32.90 10.59
N LEU A 5 12.62 33.38 11.75
CA LEU A 5 13.35 34.63 11.84
C LEU A 5 14.79 34.42 11.35
N ILE A 6 15.24 35.26 10.43
CA ILE A 6 16.61 35.34 9.96
C ILE A 6 17.15 36.72 10.35
N GLY A 7 18.13 36.76 11.27
CA GLY A 7 18.70 38.00 11.81
C GLY A 7 18.52 38.13 13.33
N SER A 8 18.75 39.33 13.87
CA SER A 8 18.66 39.57 15.31
C SER A 8 17.21 39.49 15.80
N GLN A 9 16.97 38.77 16.91
CA GLN A 9 15.67 38.73 17.58
C GLN A 9 15.33 40.04 18.32
N THR A 10 16.34 40.86 18.58
CA THR A 10 16.21 42.11 19.32
C THR A 10 16.97 43.22 18.61
N LEU A 11 16.31 44.35 18.39
CA LEU A 11 16.95 45.58 17.93
C LEU A 11 16.73 46.67 18.97
N THR A 12 17.77 47.46 19.22
CA THR A 12 17.73 48.57 20.17
C THR A 12 17.92 49.88 19.41
N CYS A 13 17.11 50.88 19.73
CA CYS A 13 17.29 52.23 19.17
C CYS A 13 18.49 52.88 19.88
N MET A 14 19.46 53.33 19.11
CA MET A 14 20.70 53.93 19.59
C MET A 14 20.60 55.47 19.64
N GLU A 15 21.56 56.12 20.31
CA GLU A 15 21.57 57.59 20.50
C GLU A 15 21.69 58.37 19.18
N ASP A 16 22.22 57.75 18.12
CA ASP A 16 22.31 58.32 16.77
C ASP A 16 20.98 58.23 15.99
N GLY A 17 19.94 57.66 16.59
CA GLY A 17 18.63 57.46 15.99
C GLY A 17 18.54 56.24 15.07
N ASN A 18 19.59 55.42 14.97
CA ASN A 18 19.59 54.19 14.18
C ASN A 18 19.33 52.95 15.04
N TRP A 19 18.86 51.87 14.41
CA TRP A 19 18.76 50.56 15.06
C TRP A 19 20.13 49.91 15.21
N SER A 20 20.32 49.15 16.29
CA SER A 20 21.56 48.43 16.63
C SER A 20 22.00 47.36 15.61
N GLY A 21 21.26 47.18 14.52
CA GLY A 21 21.51 46.21 13.48
C GLY A 21 20.46 46.27 12.37
N GLU A 22 20.61 45.41 11.37
CA GLU A 22 19.65 45.27 10.27
C GLU A 22 18.32 44.67 10.74
N LEU A 23 17.23 45.09 10.09
CA LEU A 23 15.89 44.54 10.32
C LEU A 23 15.88 43.03 10.01
N PRO A 24 15.39 42.17 10.92
CA PRO A 24 15.35 40.74 10.65
C PRO A 24 14.30 40.38 9.60
N LEU A 25 14.58 39.33 8.83
CA LEU A 25 13.69 38.78 7.82
C LEU A 25 12.82 37.68 8.43
N CYS A 26 11.51 37.74 8.18
CA CYS A 26 10.58 36.64 8.48
C CYS A 26 10.43 35.75 7.24
N ASP A 27 11.22 34.70 7.18
CA ASP A 27 11.20 33.74 6.07
C ASP A 27 9.98 32.81 6.21
N LYS A 28 9.16 32.72 5.17
CA LYS A 28 7.93 31.91 5.21
C LYS A 28 8.30 30.44 5.03
N LEU A 29 7.92 29.61 6.00
CA LEU A 29 8.13 28.17 5.90
C LEU A 29 7.18 27.55 4.86
N ALA A 30 7.70 26.56 4.13
CA ALA A 30 6.89 25.75 3.23
C ALA A 30 5.84 24.94 4.01
N SER A 31 4.79 24.54 3.31
CA SER A 31 3.69 23.78 3.91
C SER A 31 3.23 22.67 2.96
N CYS A 32 3.14 21.45 3.47
CA CYS A 32 2.69 20.29 2.74
C CYS A 32 1.19 20.05 3.00
N PRO A 33 0.41 19.61 2.00
CA PRO A 33 -0.97 19.19 2.20
C PRO A 33 -1.04 18.00 3.16
N ASP A 34 -2.17 17.82 3.83
CA ASP A 34 -2.41 16.60 4.61
C ASP A 34 -2.24 15.37 3.69
N PRO A 35 -1.26 14.48 3.98
CA PRO A 35 -1.02 13.32 3.14
C PRO A 35 -2.20 12.33 3.17
N GLY A 36 -3.07 12.42 4.18
CA GLY A 36 -4.21 11.53 4.36
C GLY A 36 -3.88 10.28 5.17
N ASN A 37 -4.74 9.27 5.03
CA ASN A 37 -4.65 8.03 5.80
C ASN A 37 -4.33 6.85 4.88
N VAL A 38 -3.62 5.87 5.41
CA VAL A 38 -3.36 4.59 4.75
C VAL A 38 -4.32 3.55 5.33
N GLN A 39 -4.98 2.77 4.48
CA GLN A 39 -5.86 1.69 4.94
C GLN A 39 -5.05 0.66 5.74
N PHE A 40 -5.61 0.21 6.87
CA PHE A 40 -4.97 -0.74 7.78
C PHE A 40 -3.62 -0.28 8.34
N ALA A 41 -3.41 1.03 8.44
CA ALA A 41 -2.27 1.64 9.11
C ALA A 41 -2.72 2.61 10.19
N ASP A 42 -1.98 2.63 11.28
CA ASP A 42 -2.03 3.69 12.27
C ASP A 42 -1.16 4.85 11.78
N ARG A 43 -1.72 6.05 11.78
CA ARG A 43 -0.99 7.28 11.48
C ARG A 43 -0.54 7.93 12.78
N LEU A 44 0.76 8.04 12.94
CA LEU A 44 1.41 8.63 14.11
C LEU A 44 1.92 10.03 13.71
N ILE A 45 1.48 11.03 14.45
CA ILE A 45 1.94 12.42 14.30
C ILE A 45 2.76 12.75 15.55
N PRO A 46 4.10 12.74 15.45
CA PRO A 46 5.00 13.13 16.52
C PRO A 46 4.69 14.54 17.07
N PRO A 47 4.97 14.82 18.37
CA PRO A 47 4.65 16.12 18.98
C PRO A 47 5.37 17.33 18.35
N ASP A 48 6.49 17.09 17.67
CA ASP A 48 7.28 18.07 16.93
C ASP A 48 6.68 18.43 15.57
N ALA A 49 5.73 17.64 15.06
CA ALA A 49 5.03 17.96 13.82
C ALA A 49 3.98 19.06 14.05
N VAL A 50 4.18 20.22 13.42
CA VAL A 50 3.28 21.37 13.57
C VAL A 50 2.24 21.36 12.46
N ARG A 51 0.97 21.22 12.85
CA ARG A 51 -0.19 21.23 11.94
C ARG A 51 -0.94 22.56 12.02
N LEU A 52 -1.20 23.18 10.87
CA LEU A 52 -1.90 24.46 10.76
C LEU A 52 -3.03 24.34 9.75
N GLY A 53 -4.27 24.40 10.26
CA GLY A 53 -5.42 24.02 9.45
C GLY A 53 -5.30 22.58 8.97
N GLY A 54 -5.34 22.37 7.65
CA GLY A 54 -5.17 21.08 6.99
C GLY A 54 -3.77 20.83 6.41
N HIS A 55 -2.75 21.56 6.84
CA HIS A 55 -1.38 21.45 6.31
C HIS A 55 -0.35 21.21 7.40
N PHE A 56 0.77 20.58 7.03
CA PHE A 56 1.96 20.39 7.88
C PHE A 56 3.05 21.34 7.43
N ILE A 57 3.79 21.93 8.37
CA ILE A 57 4.89 22.83 8.02
C ILE A 57 6.15 22.04 7.67
N GLN A 58 7.09 22.70 6.99
CA GLN A 58 8.43 22.18 6.72
C GLN A 58 9.05 21.47 7.94
N ASP A 59 9.76 20.37 7.68
CA ASP A 59 10.40 19.47 8.64
C ASP A 59 9.43 18.67 9.52
N SER A 60 8.11 18.84 9.38
CA SER A 60 7.14 17.95 10.03
C SER A 60 7.30 16.52 9.53
N ARG A 61 7.41 15.59 10.47
CA ARG A 61 7.47 14.15 10.24
C ARG A 61 6.12 13.51 10.49
N ILE A 62 5.72 12.56 9.63
CA ILE A 62 4.55 11.71 9.87
C ILE A 62 4.99 10.26 9.68
N GLU A 63 4.62 9.43 10.64
CA GLU A 63 4.92 8.00 10.63
C GLU A 63 3.64 7.20 10.40
N TYR A 64 3.74 6.15 9.59
CA TYR A 64 2.68 5.19 9.32
C TYR A 64 3.16 3.81 9.76
N LYS A 65 2.29 3.12 10.47
CA LYS A 65 2.57 1.77 10.96
C LYS A 65 1.43 0.85 10.61
N CYS A 66 1.70 -0.19 9.82
CA CYS A 66 0.67 -1.18 9.51
C CYS A 66 0.15 -1.89 10.76
N GLN A 67 -1.16 -2.12 10.78
CA GLN A 67 -1.85 -2.82 11.84
C GLN A 67 -1.40 -4.30 11.91
N PRO A 68 -1.54 -4.96 13.06
CA PRO A 68 -1.18 -6.38 13.20
C PRO A 68 -1.84 -7.26 12.14
N GLY A 69 -1.07 -8.16 11.51
CA GLY A 69 -1.52 -9.02 10.41
C GLY A 69 -1.36 -8.41 9.02
N TYR A 70 -0.90 -7.15 8.93
CA TYR A 70 -0.55 -6.48 7.69
C TYR A 70 0.96 -6.25 7.61
N GLU A 71 1.51 -6.41 6.41
CA GLU A 71 2.89 -6.08 6.12
C GLU A 71 2.98 -4.74 5.41
N GLN A 72 3.97 -3.95 5.81
CA GLN A 72 4.23 -2.64 5.24
C GLN A 72 5.08 -2.74 3.98
N LEU A 73 4.56 -2.14 2.90
CA LEU A 73 5.26 -1.96 1.65
C LEU A 73 5.54 -0.46 1.46
N GLY A 74 6.81 -0.09 1.44
CA GLY A 74 7.24 1.31 1.31
C GLY A 74 7.85 1.92 2.58
N THR A 75 7.99 3.25 2.58
CA THR A 75 8.51 4.00 3.73
C THR A 75 7.53 3.99 4.91
N ASP A 76 8.04 3.89 6.13
CA ASP A 76 7.26 4.15 7.36
C ASP A 76 7.09 5.64 7.62
N THR A 77 7.92 6.49 7.04
CA THR A 77 8.06 7.89 7.45
C THR A 77 8.12 8.82 6.24
N ILE A 78 7.36 9.91 6.29
CA ILE A 78 7.44 11.00 5.31
C ILE A 78 7.75 12.32 6.01
N LEU A 79 8.53 13.17 5.33
CA LEU A 79 8.93 14.49 5.82
C LEU A 79 8.41 15.59 4.89
N CYS A 80 7.94 16.69 5.47
CA CYS A 80 7.55 17.87 4.69
C CYS A 80 8.81 18.65 4.28
N LEU A 81 9.12 18.66 2.99
CA LEU A 81 10.32 19.29 2.44
C LEU A 81 10.15 20.80 2.28
N TYR A 82 11.28 21.49 2.06
CA TYR A 82 11.36 22.94 1.88
C TYR A 82 10.65 23.45 0.61
N ASP A 83 10.34 22.58 -0.34
CA ASP A 83 9.58 22.90 -1.55
C ASP A 83 8.07 22.70 -1.38
N GLY A 84 7.62 22.28 -0.18
CA GLY A 84 6.22 22.01 0.14
C GLY A 84 5.72 20.65 -0.33
N THR A 85 6.62 19.74 -0.70
CA THR A 85 6.28 18.35 -1.06
C THR A 85 6.65 17.37 0.06
N TRP A 86 6.04 16.19 0.04
CA TRP A 86 6.43 15.09 0.94
C TRP A 86 7.64 14.36 0.36
N SER A 87 8.55 13.94 1.24
CA SER A 87 9.80 13.24 0.87
C SER A 87 9.59 11.93 0.12
N ASP A 88 8.44 11.29 0.32
CA ASP A 88 8.09 10.00 -0.27
C ASP A 88 6.57 9.84 -0.42
N ASN A 89 6.18 8.84 -1.20
CA ASN A 89 4.78 8.40 -1.29
C ASN A 89 4.36 7.60 -0.05
N LEU A 90 3.07 7.61 0.25
CA LEU A 90 2.51 6.82 1.34
C LEU A 90 2.79 5.31 1.19
N PRO A 91 3.04 4.59 2.30
CA PRO A 91 3.14 3.14 2.26
C PRO A 91 1.78 2.50 1.94
N SER A 92 1.84 1.22 1.61
CA SER A 92 0.67 0.35 1.53
C SER A 92 0.78 -0.77 2.56
N CYS A 93 -0.34 -1.11 3.20
CA CYS A 93 -0.43 -2.24 4.11
C CYS A 93 -1.18 -3.38 3.42
N ILE A 94 -0.51 -4.52 3.23
CA ILE A 94 -1.12 -5.70 2.61
C ILE A 94 -1.30 -6.82 3.64
N LYS A 95 -2.49 -7.41 3.67
CA LYS A 95 -2.78 -8.52 4.57
C LYS A 95 -1.96 -9.74 4.13
N VAL A 96 -1.26 -10.37 5.07
CA VAL A 96 -0.47 -11.57 4.78
C VAL A 96 -1.26 -12.78 5.25
N SER A 97 -1.41 -13.77 4.37
CA SER A 97 -2.01 -15.04 4.79
C SER A 97 -1.13 -15.72 5.84
N THR A 98 -1.76 -16.23 6.90
CA THR A 98 -1.10 -17.12 7.85
C THR A 98 -0.97 -18.54 7.31
N ILE A 99 -1.73 -18.88 6.27
CA ILE A 99 -1.67 -20.16 5.58
C ILE A 99 -0.57 -20.10 4.52
N VAL A 100 0.34 -21.07 4.57
CA VAL A 100 1.28 -21.36 3.48
C VAL A 100 0.56 -22.29 2.51
N PRO A 101 0.12 -21.80 1.34
CA PRO A 101 -0.68 -22.62 0.43
C PRO A 101 0.18 -23.72 -0.20
N ASP A 102 -0.43 -24.88 -0.41
CA ASP A 102 0.01 -25.88 -1.35
C ASP A 102 -0.77 -25.76 -2.68
N CYS A 103 -0.52 -26.66 -3.62
CA CYS A 103 -1.21 -26.64 -4.92
C CYS A 103 -2.71 -27.00 -4.83
N ASN A 104 -3.20 -27.55 -3.72
CA ASN A 104 -4.62 -27.89 -3.51
C ASN A 104 -5.37 -26.82 -2.72
N THR A 105 -4.66 -25.84 -2.16
CA THR A 105 -5.25 -24.81 -1.29
C THR A 105 -6.29 -24.02 -2.06
N LYS A 106 -7.51 -23.98 -1.51
CA LYS A 106 -8.66 -23.37 -2.17
C LYS A 106 -8.74 -21.87 -1.86
N GLY A 107 -9.35 -21.12 -2.78
CA GLY A 107 -9.65 -19.71 -2.55
C GLY A 107 -10.42 -19.45 -1.24
N SER A 108 -11.36 -20.34 -0.88
CA SER A 108 -12.14 -20.26 0.37
C SER A 108 -11.32 -20.33 1.65
N GLU A 109 -10.10 -20.87 1.58
CA GLU A 109 -9.20 -20.97 2.74
C GLU A 109 -8.39 -19.68 2.92
N ILE A 110 -8.17 -18.92 1.83
CA ILE A 110 -7.35 -17.71 1.82
C ILE A 110 -8.18 -16.43 2.01
N VAL A 111 -9.26 -16.28 1.25
CA VAL A 111 -10.04 -15.05 1.23
C VAL A 111 -11.33 -15.17 2.04
N ASN A 112 -11.69 -14.09 2.74
CA ASN A 112 -12.92 -13.97 3.51
C ASN A 112 -13.80 -12.83 2.97
N ASN A 113 -14.93 -12.54 3.62
CA ASN A 113 -15.86 -11.50 3.18
C ASN A 113 -15.43 -10.06 3.54
N GLU A 114 -14.20 -9.84 4.00
CA GLU A 114 -13.73 -8.51 4.42
C GLU A 114 -13.37 -7.59 3.24
N GLY A 115 -13.34 -8.11 2.01
CA GLY A 115 -12.98 -7.33 0.82
C GLY A 115 -11.53 -6.85 0.82
N VAL A 116 -10.66 -7.53 1.58
CA VAL A 116 -9.23 -7.21 1.69
C VAL A 116 -8.43 -8.16 0.80
N SER A 117 -7.48 -7.61 0.05
CA SER A 117 -6.53 -8.40 -0.74
C SER A 117 -5.53 -9.09 0.19
N VAL A 118 -5.48 -10.41 0.13
CA VAL A 118 -4.60 -11.27 0.91
C VAL A 118 -3.43 -11.70 0.05
N ARG A 119 -2.21 -11.47 0.54
CA ARG A 119 -0.99 -11.91 -0.11
C ARG A 119 -0.64 -13.33 0.32
N ILE A 120 -0.38 -14.19 -0.67
CA ILE A 120 0.10 -15.55 -0.49
C ILE A 120 1.36 -15.80 -1.33
N ILE A 121 2.12 -16.83 -0.99
CA ILE A 121 3.24 -17.33 -1.78
C ILE A 121 2.90 -18.74 -2.23
N CYS A 122 2.69 -18.93 -3.53
CA CYS A 122 2.42 -20.24 -4.12
C CYS A 122 3.71 -21.03 -4.34
N PRO A 123 3.69 -22.35 -4.12
CA PRO A 123 4.82 -23.22 -4.42
C PRO A 123 4.97 -23.42 -5.94
N PRO A 124 6.13 -23.92 -6.39
CA PRO A 124 6.32 -24.35 -7.78
C PRO A 124 5.55 -25.65 -8.07
N GLU A 125 5.51 -26.04 -9.35
CA GLU A 125 5.05 -27.37 -9.82
C GLU A 125 3.56 -27.67 -9.58
N CYS A 126 2.71 -26.64 -9.66
CA CYS A 126 1.26 -26.82 -9.54
C CYS A 126 0.56 -27.18 -10.86
N VAL A 127 1.23 -27.14 -12.02
CA VAL A 127 0.61 -27.46 -13.33
C VAL A 127 0.28 -28.94 -13.48
N ASP A 128 1.19 -29.84 -13.09
CA ASP A 128 1.04 -31.30 -13.34
C ASP A 128 0.14 -32.01 -12.31
N GLN A 129 -0.59 -31.24 -11.49
CA GLN A 129 -1.46 -31.77 -10.44
C GLN A 129 -2.91 -31.75 -10.88
N ASP A 130 -3.65 -32.83 -10.58
CA ASP A 130 -5.07 -32.96 -10.91
C ASP A 130 -5.95 -32.28 -9.85
N PHE A 131 -5.99 -30.95 -9.88
CA PHE A 131 -6.90 -30.13 -9.09
C PHE A 131 -7.82 -29.34 -10.00
N ASN A 132 -9.07 -29.19 -9.57
CA ASN A 132 -10.05 -28.46 -10.37
C ASN A 132 -9.89 -26.94 -10.22
N VAL A 133 -9.98 -26.26 -11.36
CA VAL A 133 -10.11 -24.81 -11.45
C VAL A 133 -11.39 -24.51 -12.22
N TRP A 134 -12.25 -23.65 -11.71
CA TRP A 134 -13.46 -23.22 -12.40
C TRP A 134 -13.44 -21.72 -12.67
N GLY A 135 -13.55 -21.34 -13.95
CA GLY A 135 -13.62 -19.95 -14.40
C GLY A 135 -12.33 -19.40 -15.03
N THR A 136 -12.42 -18.14 -15.47
CA THR A 136 -11.35 -17.40 -16.15
C THR A 136 -11.34 -15.96 -15.62
N SER A 137 -10.20 -15.51 -15.09
CA SER A 137 -10.03 -14.21 -14.38
C SER A 137 -10.84 -14.06 -13.09
N ILE A 138 -12.06 -14.57 -13.05
CA ILE A 138 -12.89 -14.76 -11.87
C ILE A 138 -13.04 -16.27 -11.68
N TYR A 139 -12.64 -16.77 -10.51
CA TYR A 139 -12.61 -18.20 -10.21
C TYR A 139 -13.56 -18.53 -9.07
N ARG A 140 -14.13 -19.74 -9.08
CA ARG A 140 -14.92 -20.23 -7.94
C ARG A 140 -14.03 -20.37 -6.70
N GLN A 141 -14.55 -20.07 -5.52
CA GLN A 141 -13.78 -20.18 -4.27
C GLN A 141 -13.27 -21.58 -3.94
N ASN A 142 -13.88 -22.63 -4.48
CA ASN A 142 -13.40 -24.00 -4.31
C ASN A 142 -12.25 -24.38 -5.28
N SER A 143 -11.84 -23.48 -6.18
CA SER A 143 -10.72 -23.72 -7.11
C SER A 143 -9.38 -23.63 -6.39
N SER A 144 -8.38 -24.38 -6.87
CA SER A 144 -6.98 -24.20 -6.45
C SER A 144 -6.53 -22.76 -6.74
N VAL A 145 -6.10 -22.05 -5.70
CA VAL A 145 -5.69 -20.65 -5.82
C VAL A 145 -4.38 -20.51 -6.62
N CYS A 146 -3.45 -21.45 -6.45
CA CYS A 146 -2.14 -21.39 -7.11
C CYS A 146 -2.22 -21.81 -8.58
N GLN A 147 -3.04 -22.81 -8.92
CA GLN A 147 -3.32 -23.10 -10.32
C GLN A 147 -4.09 -21.98 -11.01
N ALA A 148 -5.11 -21.41 -10.36
CA ALA A 148 -5.83 -20.26 -10.91
C ALA A 148 -4.89 -19.04 -11.16
N ALA A 149 -3.87 -18.87 -10.30
CA ALA A 149 -2.87 -17.82 -10.43
C ALA A 149 -1.97 -18.04 -11.66
N ILE A 150 -1.53 -19.27 -11.89
CA ILE A 150 -0.78 -19.66 -13.10
C ILE A 150 -1.66 -19.52 -14.34
N HIS A 151 -2.89 -20.05 -14.30
CA HIS A 151 -3.86 -19.98 -15.39
C HIS A 151 -4.09 -18.53 -15.86
N SER A 152 -4.21 -17.58 -14.92
CA SER A 152 -4.35 -16.13 -15.21
C SER A 152 -3.04 -15.37 -15.45
N ALA A 153 -1.91 -16.08 -15.59
CA ALA A 153 -0.58 -15.50 -15.79
C ALA A 153 -0.16 -14.49 -14.71
N LYS A 154 -0.64 -14.66 -13.47
CA LYS A 154 -0.20 -13.84 -12.32
C LYS A 154 1.15 -14.29 -11.80
N ILE A 155 1.41 -15.59 -11.89
CA ILE A 155 2.68 -16.26 -11.64
C ILE A 155 2.93 -17.30 -12.72
N THR A 156 4.13 -17.87 -12.70
CA THR A 156 4.51 -19.01 -13.55
C THR A 156 4.52 -20.31 -12.72
N ASN A 157 4.80 -21.46 -13.35
CA ASN A 157 4.96 -22.73 -12.63
C ASN A 157 6.18 -22.77 -11.68
N SER A 158 6.99 -21.71 -11.64
CA SER A 158 8.03 -21.53 -10.60
C SER A 158 7.47 -21.06 -9.25
N GLY A 159 6.16 -20.83 -9.16
CA GLY A 159 5.53 -20.26 -7.97
C GLY A 159 5.73 -18.76 -7.87
N GLY A 160 5.42 -18.20 -6.70
CA GLY A 160 5.63 -16.78 -6.42
C GLY A 160 4.50 -16.13 -5.63
N GLN A 161 4.65 -14.82 -5.41
CA GLN A 161 3.69 -14.03 -4.67
C GLN A 161 2.49 -13.64 -5.54
N VAL A 162 1.28 -13.73 -4.99
CA VAL A 162 0.06 -13.18 -5.59
C VAL A 162 -0.83 -12.55 -4.52
N ALA A 163 -1.60 -11.52 -4.93
CA ALA A 163 -2.65 -10.93 -4.12
C ALA A 163 -4.01 -11.46 -4.57
N VAL A 164 -4.78 -12.02 -3.63
CA VAL A 164 -6.06 -12.66 -3.88
C VAL A 164 -7.14 -11.90 -3.12
N ILE A 165 -8.26 -11.60 -3.77
CA ILE A 165 -9.37 -10.89 -3.16
C ILE A 165 -10.68 -11.64 -3.42
N ASN A 166 -11.54 -11.65 -2.40
CA ASN A 166 -12.90 -12.14 -2.55
C ASN A 166 -13.69 -11.24 -3.52
N ASN A 167 -14.30 -11.84 -4.53
CA ASN A 167 -15.10 -11.16 -5.54
C ASN A 167 -16.61 -11.20 -5.22
N GLY A 168 -16.99 -11.89 -4.15
CA GLY A 168 -18.38 -12.08 -3.73
C GLY A 168 -19.11 -13.14 -4.57
N PRO A 169 -20.45 -13.17 -4.49
CA PRO A 169 -21.25 -14.10 -5.27
C PRO A 169 -21.14 -13.85 -6.79
N TYR A 170 -20.97 -14.92 -7.57
CA TYR A 170 -20.92 -14.89 -9.03
C TYR A 170 -21.63 -16.13 -9.59
N SER A 171 -22.23 -16.03 -10.78
CA SER A 171 -23.15 -17.05 -11.30
C SER A 171 -22.72 -17.73 -12.58
N HIS A 172 -21.73 -17.18 -13.30
CA HIS A 172 -21.33 -17.66 -14.63
C HIS A 172 -19.81 -17.74 -14.74
N PHE A 173 -19.26 -18.92 -14.50
CA PHE A 173 -17.83 -19.16 -14.64
C PHE A 173 -17.57 -19.76 -16.02
N THR A 174 -16.78 -19.07 -16.83
CA THR A 174 -16.36 -19.55 -18.14
C THR A 174 -15.02 -20.26 -18.02
N GLY A 175 -14.98 -21.55 -18.34
CA GLY A 175 -13.75 -22.33 -18.43
C GLY A 175 -12.91 -21.96 -19.66
N SER A 176 -11.60 -22.13 -19.57
CA SER A 176 -10.66 -21.93 -20.67
C SER A 176 -9.40 -22.77 -20.48
N TYR A 177 -8.56 -22.86 -21.52
CA TYR A 177 -7.22 -23.43 -21.41
C TYR A 177 -6.17 -22.33 -21.50
N SER A 178 -5.33 -22.20 -20.46
CA SER A 178 -4.30 -21.17 -20.39
C SER A 178 -3.15 -21.59 -19.48
N ASN A 179 -1.91 -21.29 -19.88
CA ASN A 179 -0.69 -21.60 -19.12
C ASN A 179 -0.60 -23.07 -18.67
N ASN A 180 -0.96 -23.99 -19.57
CA ASN A 180 -1.00 -25.44 -19.35
C ASN A 180 -2.00 -25.92 -18.29
N ILE A 181 -2.98 -25.09 -17.94
CA ILE A 181 -4.06 -25.43 -17.02
C ILE A 181 -5.38 -25.35 -17.77
N GLU A 182 -6.20 -26.39 -17.65
CA GLU A 182 -7.58 -26.39 -18.12
C GLU A 182 -8.49 -26.00 -16.97
N SER A 183 -9.31 -24.96 -17.17
CA SER A 183 -10.37 -24.60 -16.24
C SER A 183 -11.74 -24.95 -16.79
N GLU A 184 -12.64 -25.33 -15.89
CA GLU A 184 -13.99 -25.75 -16.21
C GLU A 184 -14.99 -24.59 -16.15
N SER A 185 -16.06 -24.71 -16.94
CA SER A 185 -17.22 -23.82 -16.83
C SER A 185 -18.15 -24.27 -15.70
N TYR A 186 -18.82 -23.33 -15.06
CA TYR A 186 -19.86 -23.61 -14.06
C TYR A 186 -20.95 -22.55 -14.10
N ASP A 187 -22.20 -22.98 -14.27
CA ASP A 187 -23.38 -22.13 -14.18
C ASP A 187 -24.12 -22.41 -12.88
N GLY A 188 -24.12 -21.43 -11.98
CA GLY A 188 -24.67 -21.55 -10.64
C GLY A 188 -24.14 -20.45 -9.73
N ARG A 189 -25.02 -19.91 -8.86
CA ARG A 189 -24.61 -18.89 -7.89
C ARG A 189 -23.68 -19.52 -6.85
N ASP A 190 -22.45 -19.05 -6.79
CA ASP A 190 -21.44 -19.47 -5.82
C ASP A 190 -20.55 -18.28 -5.42
N LEU A 191 -19.69 -18.45 -4.40
CA LEU A 191 -18.69 -17.44 -4.06
C LEU A 191 -17.49 -17.52 -5.02
N SER A 192 -16.88 -16.36 -5.27
CA SER A 192 -15.78 -16.22 -6.21
C SER A 192 -14.59 -15.44 -5.63
N PHE A 193 -13.43 -15.63 -6.25
CA PHE A 193 -12.25 -14.80 -6.01
C PHE A 193 -11.65 -14.35 -7.34
N ARG A 194 -10.82 -13.32 -7.25
CA ARG A 194 -9.98 -12.85 -8.36
C ARG A 194 -8.63 -12.42 -7.82
N PHE A 195 -7.67 -12.24 -8.73
CA PHE A 195 -6.36 -11.71 -8.37
C PHE A 195 -6.34 -10.19 -8.48
N ASP A 196 -5.90 -9.53 -7.42
CA ASP A 196 -5.74 -8.09 -7.37
C ASP A 196 -4.32 -7.67 -7.81
N ARG A 197 -4.13 -6.39 -8.08
CA ARG A 197 -2.79 -5.84 -8.27
C ARG A 197 -2.08 -5.82 -6.92
N MET A 198 -0.82 -6.24 -6.88
CA MET A 198 0.00 -5.92 -5.71
C MET A 198 0.14 -4.40 -5.60
N PRO A 199 0.05 -3.84 -4.39
CA PRO A 199 0.38 -2.45 -4.16
C PRO A 199 1.79 -2.18 -4.69
N PRO A 200 2.01 -1.05 -5.38
CA PRO A 200 3.34 -0.68 -5.83
C PRO A 200 4.25 -0.57 -4.60
N ILE A 201 5.43 -1.18 -4.67
CA ILE A 201 6.48 -0.92 -3.69
C ILE A 201 6.89 0.54 -3.93
N SER A 202 6.59 1.45 -2.99
CA SER A 202 7.20 2.78 -3.05
C SER A 202 8.70 2.59 -2.86
N ARG A 203 9.44 2.70 -3.97
CA ARG A 203 10.91 2.62 -3.93
C ARG A 203 11.37 3.80 -3.10
N SER A 204 12.12 3.53 -2.02
CA SER A 204 12.92 4.56 -1.39
C SER A 204 13.82 5.16 -2.47
N GLY A 205 13.65 6.46 -2.71
CA GLY A 205 14.59 7.22 -3.51
C GLY A 205 15.93 7.22 -2.79
N ASN A 206 16.79 6.24 -3.07
CA ASN A 206 18.22 6.33 -2.77
C ASN A 206 18.79 7.49 -3.59
N SER A 207 18.71 8.69 -3.03
CA SER A 207 19.43 9.86 -3.50
C SER A 207 20.80 9.81 -2.85
N LYS A 208 21.80 9.44 -3.64
CA LYS A 208 23.22 9.63 -3.33
C LYS A 208 23.55 11.10 -3.11
#